data_AF-A0A975BWU4-F1
#
_entry.id   AF-A0A975BWU4-F1
#
_cell.length_a   1.000
_cell.length_b   1.000
_cell.length_c   1.000
_cell.angle_alpha   90.00
_cell.angle_beta   90.00
_cell.angle_gamma   90.00
#
_symmetry.space_group_name_H-M   'P 1'
#
loop_
_entity.id
_entity.type
_entity.pdbx_description
1 polymer ?
#
loop_
_entity_poly.entity_id
_entity_poly.type
_entity_poly.pdbx_seq_one_letter_code
_entity_poly.pdbx_strand_id
1 'polypeptide(L)'
;MKKYFIILNVLLITGMLYFSVKAFYRIATAQLDYGSPAETVNREVTSSENETRQPLAHYDPIIKRNLFNTKEEEKVEEKKEEPEEKNEELEETKLKLKLWGTFTGDTEEAYAIIENIKEKKQSLYSEGDYIPDFQDTIIDQVLRQEVRLLVKGKKEVLRMEEKKSGSKRTSRKRGRSSERRASASSSREDAKKISLKRSEIEEAVSDINTLMKQAKIRPHFKNGKPDGLTLTRVKRNSIFTKLGLRSGDILTGIDGNDIESVDDALKFYNSLKSASNVDVEVKRRGRMQHINYSIDDE
;
A
#
# COMPACT_ATOMS: atom_id res chain seq x y z
N MET A 1 47.74 -34.65 42.16
CA MET A 1 48.03 -34.55 40.71
C MET A 1 46.79 -34.51 39.82
N LYS A 2 45.79 -35.39 39.99
CA LYS A 2 44.57 -35.42 39.13
C LYS A 2 43.78 -34.10 39.05
N LYS A 3 43.66 -33.34 40.14
CA LYS A 3 42.94 -32.05 40.17
C LYS A 3 43.60 -30.96 39.30
N TYR A 4 44.94 -30.90 39.30
CA TYR A 4 45.68 -29.97 38.45
C TYR A 4 45.53 -30.28 36.96
N PHE A 5 45.45 -31.58 36.62
CA PHE A 5 45.20 -32.02 35.25
C PHE A 5 43.82 -31.60 34.74
N ILE A 6 42.78 -31.67 35.60
CA ILE A 6 41.43 -31.22 35.26
C ILE A 6 41.41 -29.70 35.04
N ILE A 7 42.04 -28.92 35.94
CA ILE A 7 42.12 -27.46 35.82
C ILE A 7 42.86 -27.05 34.53
N LEU A 8 43.96 -27.74 34.22
CA LEU A 8 44.74 -27.50 32.99
C LEU A 8 43.90 -27.77 31.74
N ASN A 9 43.16 -28.87 31.70
CA ASN A 9 42.29 -29.20 30.56
C ASN A 9 41.15 -28.20 30.37
N VAL A 10 40.53 -27.73 31.45
CA VAL A 10 39.49 -26.69 31.38
C VAL A 10 40.08 -25.38 30.85
N LEU A 11 41.28 -24.99 31.29
CA LEU A 11 41.98 -23.82 30.76
C LEU A 11 42.31 -23.97 29.26
N LEU A 12 42.71 -25.17 28.83
CA LEU A 12 43.04 -25.43 27.43
C LEU A 12 41.79 -25.39 26.55
N ILE A 13 40.69 -26.00 26.98
CA ILE A 13 39.41 -26.02 26.26
C ILE A 13 38.85 -24.59 26.13
N THR A 14 38.88 -23.81 27.21
CA THR A 14 38.42 -22.40 27.19
C THR A 14 39.28 -21.53 26.26
N GLY A 15 40.60 -21.71 26.29
CA GLY A 15 41.51 -21.04 25.36
C GLY A 15 41.21 -21.40 23.91
N MET A 16 41.00 -22.69 23.62
CA MET A 16 40.69 -23.17 22.27
C MET A 16 39.36 -22.60 21.76
N LEU A 17 38.31 -22.58 22.59
CA LEU A 17 37.02 -21.96 22.27
C LEU A 17 37.15 -20.46 21.97
N TYR A 18 37.89 -19.72 22.79
CA TYR A 18 38.12 -18.29 22.59
C TYR A 18 38.82 -18.01 21.25
N PHE A 19 39.88 -18.77 20.92
CA PHE A 19 40.59 -18.62 19.66
C PHE A 19 39.74 -19.02 18.45
N SER A 20 38.95 -20.10 18.54
CA SER A 20 38.04 -20.51 17.47
C SER A 20 36.99 -19.44 17.16
N VAL A 21 36.35 -18.88 18.19
CA VAL A 21 35.35 -17.81 18.02
C VAL A 21 35.98 -16.55 17.43
N LYS A 22 37.17 -16.16 17.90
CA LYS A 22 37.91 -14.99 17.37
C LYS A 22 38.30 -15.17 15.90
N ALA A 23 38.75 -16.36 15.52
CA ALA A 23 39.07 -16.70 14.13
C ALA A 23 37.82 -16.67 13.25
N PHE A 24 36.71 -17.25 13.73
CA PHE A 24 35.43 -17.23 13.03
C PHE A 24 34.95 -15.80 12.75
N TYR A 25 34.95 -14.91 13.77
CA TYR A 25 34.55 -13.53 13.55
C TYR A 25 35.45 -12.81 12.55
N ARG A 26 36.77 -13.01 12.62
CA ARG A 26 37.71 -12.41 11.66
C ARG A 26 37.43 -12.84 10.21
N ILE A 27 37.10 -14.10 9.99
CA ILE A 27 36.78 -14.65 8.66
C ILE A 27 35.39 -14.18 8.21
N ALA A 28 34.39 -14.24 9.10
CA ALA A 28 33.03 -13.84 8.80
C ALA A 28 32.94 -12.35 8.45
N THR A 29 33.68 -11.49 9.14
CA THR A 29 33.73 -10.05 8.80
C THR A 29 34.58 -9.75 7.56
N ALA A 30 35.48 -10.64 7.15
CA ALA A 30 36.27 -10.47 5.92
C ALA A 30 35.48 -10.82 4.64
N GLN A 31 34.44 -11.66 4.75
CA GLN A 31 33.51 -11.99 3.67
C GLN A 31 32.36 -10.99 3.54
N LEU A 32 32.16 -10.13 4.55
CA LEU A 32 31.26 -9.01 4.47
C LEU A 32 32.04 -7.84 3.86
N ASP A 33 31.90 -7.69 2.54
CA ASP A 33 32.28 -6.48 1.83
C ASP A 33 31.41 -5.33 2.37
N TYR A 34 31.83 -4.76 3.50
CA TYR A 34 31.41 -3.44 3.92
C TYR A 34 32.01 -2.50 2.90
N GLY A 35 31.28 -2.30 1.80
CA GLY A 35 31.59 -1.29 0.81
C GLY A 35 31.97 -0.02 1.54
N SER A 36 33.18 0.46 1.24
CA SER A 36 33.74 1.68 1.82
C SER A 36 32.62 2.73 1.86
N PRO A 37 32.33 3.36 3.02
CA PRO A 37 31.40 4.47 3.02
C PRO A 37 31.91 5.43 1.97
N ALA A 38 31.08 5.69 0.95
CA ALA A 38 31.42 6.59 -0.14
C ALA A 38 32.05 7.82 0.50
N GLU A 39 33.30 8.11 0.13
CA GLU A 39 33.91 9.38 0.47
C GLU A 39 32.85 10.42 0.14
N THR A 40 32.37 11.10 1.17
CA THR A 40 31.58 12.29 1.00
C THR A 40 32.49 13.23 0.27
N VAL A 41 32.40 13.24 -1.06
CA VAL A 41 32.88 14.32 -1.90
C VAL A 41 32.17 15.52 -1.32
N ASN A 42 32.93 16.26 -0.51
CA ASN A 42 32.53 17.53 0.04
C ASN A 42 32.50 18.45 -1.18
N ARG A 43 31.40 18.36 -1.93
CA ARG A 43 31.13 19.26 -3.02
C ARG A 43 30.85 20.57 -2.32
N GLU A 44 31.89 21.39 -2.24
CA GLU A 44 31.74 22.81 -1.98
C GLU A 44 30.56 23.26 -2.82
N VAL A 45 29.47 23.61 -2.13
CA VAL A 45 28.39 24.34 -2.74
C VAL A 45 29.00 25.69 -3.03
N THR A 46 29.63 25.81 -4.20
CA THR A 46 29.80 27.10 -4.83
C THR A 46 28.38 27.62 -4.95
N SER A 47 28.03 28.55 -4.07
CA SER A 47 26.84 29.36 -4.16
C SER A 47 26.79 29.90 -5.59
N SER A 48 25.94 29.27 -6.41
CA SER A 48 25.58 29.80 -7.72
C SER A 48 24.65 30.97 -7.47
N GLU A 49 25.28 32.06 -7.04
CA GLU A 49 24.76 33.39 -7.15
C GLU A 49 24.67 33.70 -8.64
N ASN A 50 23.47 34.06 -9.10
CA ASN A 50 23.02 34.29 -10.48
C ASN A 50 22.45 33.06 -11.23
N GLU A 51 21.34 32.51 -10.74
CA GLU A 51 20.33 32.03 -11.70
C GLU A 51 19.75 33.24 -12.44
N THR A 52 20.31 33.53 -13.60
CA THR A 52 19.70 34.40 -14.58
C THR A 52 18.36 33.76 -14.94
N ARG A 53 17.26 34.32 -14.43
CA ARG A 53 15.91 33.88 -14.77
C ARG A 53 15.80 33.92 -16.29
N GLN A 54 15.69 32.74 -16.90
CA GLN A 54 15.58 32.63 -18.34
C GLN A 54 14.28 33.33 -18.78
N PRO A 55 14.29 34.01 -19.94
CA PRO A 55 13.07 34.62 -20.47
C PRO A 55 12.00 33.54 -20.65
N LEU A 56 10.73 33.90 -20.51
CA LEU A 56 9.61 32.94 -20.51
C LEU A 56 9.60 32.02 -21.75
N ALA A 57 10.07 32.51 -22.89
CA ALA A 57 10.21 31.75 -24.14
C ALA A 57 11.15 30.52 -24.02
N HIS A 58 12.11 30.53 -23.08
CA HIS A 58 12.98 29.39 -22.84
C HIS A 58 12.21 28.14 -22.40
N TYR A 59 11.05 28.33 -21.76
CA TYR A 59 10.20 27.25 -21.26
C TYR A 59 9.11 26.81 -22.25
N ASP A 60 9.02 27.45 -23.44
CA ASP A 60 8.08 27.07 -24.50
C ASP A 60 8.10 25.57 -24.87
N PRO A 61 9.26 24.88 -24.92
CA PRO A 61 9.30 23.44 -25.19
C PRO A 61 8.55 22.61 -24.15
N ILE A 62 8.52 23.05 -22.89
CA ILE A 62 7.83 22.35 -21.79
C ILE A 62 6.31 22.44 -22.00
N ILE A 63 5.82 23.62 -22.39
CA ILE A 63 4.40 23.85 -22.70
C ILE A 63 3.99 23.09 -23.97
N LYS A 64 4.84 23.10 -25.01
CA LYS A 64 4.58 22.39 -26.29
C LYS A 64 4.55 20.88 -26.14
N ARG A 65 5.35 20.32 -25.22
CA ARG A 65 5.37 18.87 -24.95
C ARG A 65 4.22 18.41 -24.06
N ASN A 66 3.38 19.33 -23.58
CA ASN A 66 2.21 19.04 -22.75
C ASN A 66 2.51 18.00 -21.64
N LEU A 67 3.69 18.09 -21.01
CA LEU A 67 4.22 17.05 -20.09
C LEU A 67 3.34 16.81 -18.86
N PHE A 68 2.36 17.69 -18.64
CA PHE A 68 1.45 17.66 -17.51
C PHE A 68 -0.03 17.57 -17.94
N ASN A 69 -0.27 17.32 -19.23
CA ASN A 69 -1.59 17.16 -19.85
C ASN A 69 -2.59 18.27 -19.47
N THR A 70 -2.14 19.52 -19.46
CA THR A 70 -2.89 20.68 -18.96
C THR A 70 -3.70 21.39 -20.04
N LYS A 71 -3.56 20.99 -21.31
CA LYS A 71 -4.42 21.40 -22.41
C LYS A 71 -5.20 20.18 -22.89
N GLU A 72 -6.52 20.30 -22.94
CA GLU A 72 -7.36 19.42 -23.74
C GLU A 72 -6.93 19.61 -25.19
N GLU A 73 -6.29 18.58 -25.76
CA GLU A 73 -5.92 18.59 -27.17
C GLU A 73 -7.21 18.58 -27.98
N GLU A 74 -7.52 19.70 -28.63
CA GLU A 74 -8.42 19.69 -29.79
C GLU A 74 -7.76 18.79 -30.84
N LYS A 75 -8.21 17.54 -30.84
CA LYS A 75 -7.84 16.52 -31.81
C LYS A 75 -8.24 17.03 -33.18
N VAL A 76 -7.31 17.67 -33.89
CA VAL A 76 -7.44 17.88 -35.33
C VAL A 76 -7.35 16.50 -35.96
N GLU A 77 -8.52 15.92 -36.21
CA GLU A 77 -8.69 14.72 -37.01
C GLU A 77 -8.19 15.01 -38.43
N GLU A 78 -6.92 14.68 -38.70
CA GLU A 78 -6.56 14.29 -40.05
C GLU A 78 -7.32 13.02 -40.37
N LYS A 79 -8.37 13.20 -41.19
CA LYS A 79 -9.23 12.17 -41.75
C LYS A 79 -8.41 11.17 -42.58
N LYS A 80 -7.79 10.21 -41.92
CA LYS A 80 -7.54 8.89 -42.49
C LYS A 80 -8.82 8.10 -42.33
N GLU A 81 -9.38 7.67 -43.46
CA GLU A 81 -10.46 6.70 -43.51
C GLU A 81 -9.93 5.38 -42.94
N GLU A 82 -10.08 5.23 -41.63
CA GLU A 82 -10.00 3.96 -40.93
C GLU A 82 -11.43 3.38 -40.91
N PRO A 83 -11.63 2.08 -41.19
CA PRO A 83 -12.96 1.52 -41.39
C PRO A 83 -13.81 1.74 -40.14
N GLU A 84 -15.08 2.13 -40.32
CA GLU A 84 -16.08 2.13 -39.25
C GLU A 84 -16.12 0.74 -38.60
N GLU A 85 -15.39 0.55 -37.50
CA GLU A 85 -15.65 -0.56 -36.60
C GLU A 85 -17.01 -0.30 -35.97
N LYS A 86 -18.00 -1.04 -36.50
CA LYS A 86 -19.28 -1.28 -35.84
C LYS A 86 -19.03 -1.39 -34.33
N ASN A 87 -19.79 -0.62 -33.56
CA ASN A 87 -20.05 -0.93 -32.16
C ASN A 87 -20.74 -2.30 -32.10
N GLU A 88 -19.96 -3.37 -32.22
CA GLU A 88 -20.38 -4.71 -31.86
C GLU A 88 -20.41 -4.73 -30.35
N GLU A 89 -21.62 -4.74 -29.80
CA GLU A 89 -21.87 -4.97 -28.39
C GLU A 89 -21.37 -6.38 -28.06
N LEU A 90 -20.10 -6.48 -27.66
CA LEU A 90 -19.43 -7.75 -27.42
C LEU A 90 -20.12 -8.47 -26.25
N GLU A 91 -20.39 -9.75 -26.42
CA GLU A 91 -21.00 -10.57 -25.37
C GLU A 91 -20.05 -10.76 -24.18
N GLU A 92 -20.58 -10.71 -22.96
CA GLU A 92 -19.82 -11.06 -21.76
C GLU A 92 -19.42 -12.54 -21.80
N THR A 93 -18.16 -12.82 -21.43
CA THR A 93 -17.62 -14.17 -21.47
C THR A 93 -18.31 -15.09 -20.47
N LYS A 94 -18.59 -16.32 -20.89
CA LYS A 94 -19.14 -17.38 -20.03
C LYS A 94 -18.05 -18.27 -19.43
N LEU A 95 -16.78 -17.95 -19.69
CA LEU A 95 -15.65 -18.67 -19.13
C LEU A 95 -15.62 -18.49 -17.60
N LYS A 96 -15.15 -19.52 -16.89
CA LYS A 96 -15.00 -19.49 -15.43
C LYS A 96 -13.72 -18.74 -15.03
N LEU A 97 -13.60 -17.52 -15.51
CA LEU A 97 -12.51 -16.60 -15.27
C LEU A 97 -12.98 -15.45 -14.40
N LYS A 98 -12.09 -14.93 -13.56
CA LYS A 98 -12.36 -13.76 -12.73
C LYS A 98 -11.25 -12.73 -12.92
N LEU A 99 -11.63 -11.54 -13.38
CA LEU A 99 -10.71 -10.41 -13.51
C LEU A 99 -10.52 -9.72 -12.16
N TRP A 100 -9.29 -9.69 -11.66
CA TRP A 100 -8.92 -9.08 -10.37
C TRP A 100 -8.39 -7.66 -10.49
N GLY A 101 -7.80 -7.32 -11.64
CA GLY A 101 -7.12 -6.05 -11.88
C GLY A 101 -6.66 -5.92 -13.32
N THR A 102 -6.62 -4.68 -13.80
CA THR A 102 -6.03 -4.29 -15.08
C THR A 102 -5.04 -3.15 -14.82
N PHE A 103 -3.88 -3.20 -15.44
CA PHE A 103 -2.90 -2.12 -15.48
C PHE A 103 -2.77 -1.66 -16.93
N THR A 104 -3.17 -0.42 -17.20
CA THR A 104 -3.09 0.23 -18.51
C THR A 104 -2.35 1.55 -18.29
N GLY A 105 -1.15 1.70 -18.86
CA GLY A 105 -0.31 2.90 -18.72
C GLY A 105 0.01 3.54 -20.07
N ASP A 106 0.71 4.69 -20.04
CA ASP A 106 1.17 5.40 -21.25
C ASP A 106 2.35 4.71 -21.95
N THR A 107 3.01 3.79 -21.25
CA THR A 107 3.95 2.82 -21.82
C THR A 107 3.14 1.70 -22.48
N GLU A 108 3.52 1.24 -23.68
CA GLU A 108 2.84 0.24 -24.53
C GLU A 108 2.53 -1.13 -23.88
N GLU A 109 2.77 -1.28 -22.57
CA GLU A 109 2.61 -2.52 -21.83
C GLU A 109 1.34 -2.48 -20.97
N ALA A 110 0.31 -3.22 -21.40
CA ALA A 110 -0.92 -3.42 -20.66
C ALA A 110 -0.98 -4.84 -20.08
N TYR A 111 -1.42 -4.96 -18.81
CA TYR A 111 -1.46 -6.22 -18.09
C TYR A 111 -2.80 -6.47 -17.38
N ALA A 112 -3.23 -7.72 -17.34
CA ALA A 112 -4.42 -8.17 -16.63
C ALA A 112 -4.07 -9.27 -15.62
N ILE A 113 -4.63 -9.16 -14.41
CA ILE A 113 -4.55 -10.22 -13.40
C ILE A 113 -5.86 -11.01 -13.46
N ILE A 114 -5.77 -12.24 -13.96
CA ILE A 114 -6.93 -13.11 -14.18
C ILE A 114 -6.79 -14.37 -13.31
N GLU A 115 -7.88 -14.75 -12.66
CA GLU A 115 -7.99 -16.01 -11.92
C GLU A 115 -8.82 -17.04 -12.68
N ASN A 116 -8.28 -18.25 -12.80
CA ASN A 116 -9.08 -19.42 -13.14
C ASN A 116 -9.85 -19.89 -11.90
N ILE A 117 -11.18 -19.77 -11.92
CA ILE A 117 -12.05 -20.11 -10.78
C ILE A 117 -12.03 -21.62 -10.46
N LYS A 118 -11.78 -22.48 -11.46
CA LYS A 118 -11.72 -23.94 -11.25
C LYS A 118 -10.47 -24.34 -10.47
N GLU A 119 -9.33 -23.78 -10.82
CA GLU A 119 -8.03 -24.12 -10.23
C GLU A 119 -7.62 -23.21 -9.08
N LYS A 120 -8.35 -22.10 -8.86
CA LYS A 120 -8.02 -21.03 -7.91
C LYS A 120 -6.60 -20.50 -8.10
N LYS A 121 -6.17 -20.45 -9.37
CA LYS A 121 -4.85 -20.01 -9.78
C LYS A 121 -4.98 -18.63 -10.41
N GLN A 122 -4.21 -17.69 -9.88
CA GLN A 122 -4.11 -16.32 -10.38
C GLN A 122 -2.86 -16.22 -11.25
N SER A 123 -2.97 -15.53 -12.38
CA SER A 123 -1.84 -15.32 -13.29
C SER A 123 -1.95 -13.95 -13.95
N LEU A 124 -0.79 -13.40 -14.31
CA LEU A 124 -0.65 -12.14 -15.03
C LEU A 124 -0.62 -12.43 -16.53
N TYR A 125 -1.36 -11.67 -17.32
CA TYR A 125 -1.44 -11.80 -18.77
C TYR A 125 -1.24 -10.45 -19.45
N SER A 126 -0.50 -10.43 -20.55
CA SER A 126 -0.38 -9.32 -21.51
C SER A 126 -1.24 -9.54 -22.75
N GLU A 127 -1.41 -8.50 -23.57
CA GLU A 127 -2.01 -8.62 -24.90
C GLU A 127 -1.25 -9.66 -25.74
N GLY A 128 -1.99 -10.55 -26.41
CA GLY A 128 -1.45 -11.68 -27.17
C GLY A 128 -1.20 -12.96 -26.36
N ASP A 129 -1.31 -12.93 -25.03
CA ASP A 129 -1.09 -14.13 -24.22
C ASP A 129 -2.21 -15.16 -24.37
N TYR A 130 -1.82 -16.44 -24.31
CA TYR A 130 -2.76 -17.56 -24.24
C TYR A 130 -3.16 -17.87 -22.81
N ILE A 131 -4.43 -18.20 -22.57
CA ILE A 131 -4.92 -18.71 -21.28
C ILE A 131 -4.92 -20.26 -21.35
N PRO A 132 -3.94 -20.96 -20.75
CA PRO A 132 -3.71 -22.40 -21.00
C PRO A 132 -4.90 -23.29 -20.62
N ASP A 133 -5.67 -22.86 -19.64
CA ASP A 133 -6.76 -23.64 -19.04
C ASP A 133 -8.08 -23.54 -19.85
N PHE A 134 -8.11 -22.67 -20.86
CA PHE A 134 -9.25 -22.44 -21.74
C PHE A 134 -8.79 -22.48 -23.20
N GLN A 135 -9.12 -23.58 -23.88
CA GLN A 135 -8.69 -23.82 -25.26
C GLN A 135 -9.04 -22.65 -26.19
N ASP A 136 -8.05 -22.29 -27.01
CA ASP A 136 -8.13 -21.24 -28.04
C ASP A 136 -8.64 -19.90 -27.49
N THR A 137 -8.19 -19.54 -26.28
CA THR A 137 -8.47 -18.24 -25.64
C THR A 137 -7.21 -17.39 -25.59
N ILE A 138 -7.25 -16.24 -26.26
CA ILE A 138 -6.15 -15.27 -26.33
C ILE A 138 -6.63 -13.94 -25.74
N ILE A 139 -5.74 -13.20 -25.10
CA ILE A 139 -5.98 -11.80 -24.74
C ILE A 139 -5.90 -10.94 -26.01
N ASP A 140 -7.04 -10.43 -26.49
CA ASP A 140 -7.12 -9.54 -27.65
C ASP A 140 -6.70 -8.11 -27.26
N GLN A 141 -7.21 -7.62 -26.12
CA GLN A 141 -6.92 -6.27 -25.63
C GLN A 141 -7.13 -6.15 -24.12
N VAL A 142 -6.25 -5.40 -23.44
CA VAL A 142 -6.41 -5.09 -22.01
C VAL A 142 -6.86 -3.65 -21.86
N LEU A 143 -8.07 -3.45 -21.34
CA LEU A 143 -8.67 -2.14 -21.12
C LEU A 143 -8.82 -1.85 -19.63
N ARG A 144 -9.19 -0.62 -19.29
CA ARG A 144 -9.49 -0.27 -17.90
C ARG A 144 -10.73 -1.03 -17.44
N GLN A 145 -10.58 -1.87 -16.41
CA GLN A 145 -11.64 -2.67 -15.76
C GLN A 145 -12.24 -3.80 -16.61
N GLU A 146 -11.78 -4.02 -17.85
CA GLU A 146 -12.23 -5.12 -18.70
C GLU A 146 -11.12 -5.64 -19.60
N VAL A 147 -11.23 -6.90 -20.02
CA VAL A 147 -10.31 -7.54 -20.94
C VAL A 147 -11.10 -8.13 -22.09
N ARG A 148 -10.71 -7.80 -23.32
CA ARG A 148 -11.27 -8.41 -24.53
C ARG A 148 -10.52 -9.71 -24.80
N LEU A 149 -11.27 -10.79 -24.92
CA LEU A 149 -10.78 -12.14 -25.15
C LEU A 149 -11.18 -12.58 -26.55
N LEU A 150 -10.29 -13.26 -27.25
CA LEU A 150 -10.62 -13.99 -28.47
C LEU A 150 -10.79 -15.47 -28.10
N VAL A 151 -12.04 -15.94 -28.03
CA VAL A 151 -12.39 -17.31 -27.66
C VAL A 151 -12.87 -18.04 -28.91
N LYS A 152 -12.06 -18.99 -29.42
CA LYS A 152 -12.39 -19.76 -30.64
C LYS A 152 -12.77 -18.88 -31.84
N GLY A 153 -12.10 -17.72 -31.96
CA GLY A 153 -12.35 -16.74 -33.01
C GLY A 153 -13.53 -15.78 -32.78
N LYS A 154 -14.26 -15.89 -31.66
CA LYS A 154 -15.29 -14.91 -31.25
C LYS A 154 -14.70 -13.96 -30.20
N LYS A 155 -14.92 -12.65 -30.36
CA LYS A 155 -14.57 -11.66 -29.34
C LYS A 155 -15.58 -11.70 -28.20
N GLU A 156 -15.09 -11.89 -26.98
CA GLU A 156 -15.87 -11.88 -25.73
C GLU A 156 -15.24 -10.89 -24.75
N VAL A 157 -16.02 -10.37 -23.80
CA VAL A 157 -15.50 -9.44 -22.79
C VAL A 157 -15.52 -10.07 -21.40
N LEU A 158 -14.37 -10.04 -20.73
CA LEU A 158 -14.24 -10.34 -19.31
C LEU A 158 -14.22 -9.03 -18.51
N ARG A 159 -15.34 -8.70 -17.88
CA ARG A 159 -15.46 -7.53 -17.00
C ARG A 159 -15.05 -7.85 -15.56
N MET A 160 -14.54 -6.84 -14.87
CA MET A 160 -14.27 -6.94 -13.44
C MET A 160 -15.59 -7.05 -12.67
N GLU A 161 -15.67 -8.00 -11.74
CA GLU A 161 -16.85 -8.11 -10.86
C GLU A 161 -16.93 -6.90 -9.93
N GLU A 162 -17.90 -6.03 -10.17
CA GLU A 162 -18.26 -5.00 -9.21
C GLU A 162 -18.79 -5.66 -7.93
N LYS A 163 -18.16 -5.38 -6.79
CA LYS A 163 -18.82 -5.61 -5.50
C LYS A 163 -20.09 -4.78 -5.51
N LYS A 164 -21.25 -5.43 -5.67
CA LYS A 164 -22.57 -4.81 -5.49
C LYS A 164 -22.59 -4.15 -4.10
N SER A 165 -22.26 -2.87 -4.05
CA SER A 165 -22.60 -1.98 -2.97
C SER A 165 -24.12 -2.02 -2.88
N GLY A 166 -24.63 -2.71 -1.87
CA GLY A 166 -26.06 -2.87 -1.65
C GLY A 166 -26.70 -1.55 -1.24
N SER A 167 -26.88 -0.63 -2.19
CA SER A 167 -27.71 0.56 -2.02
C SER A 167 -28.96 0.43 -2.89
N LYS A 168 -29.82 -0.52 -2.54
CA LYS A 168 -31.22 -0.49 -2.99
C LYS A 168 -31.93 0.56 -2.12
N ARG A 169 -31.82 1.83 -2.52
CA ARG A 169 -32.67 2.92 -2.00
C ARG A 169 -34.12 2.61 -2.38
N THR A 170 -34.84 1.94 -1.50
CA THR A 170 -36.30 1.97 -1.51
C THR A 170 -36.75 2.96 -0.45
N SER A 171 -37.19 4.13 -0.92
CA SER A 171 -37.86 5.13 -0.10
C SER A 171 -39.23 4.58 0.31
N ARG A 172 -39.31 3.99 1.51
CA ARG A 172 -40.59 3.86 2.22
C ARG A 172 -40.55 4.65 3.52
N LYS A 173 -41.04 5.88 3.39
CA LYS A 173 -41.51 6.73 4.48
C LYS A 173 -42.54 5.96 5.30
N ARG A 174 -42.22 5.61 6.54
CA ARG A 174 -43.20 5.40 7.62
C ARG A 174 -42.53 5.75 8.93
N GLY A 175 -42.95 6.88 9.49
CA GLY A 175 -42.61 7.27 10.84
C GLY A 175 -43.22 6.30 11.85
N ARG A 176 -42.46 6.03 12.89
CA ARG A 176 -42.97 5.81 14.24
C ARG A 176 -41.83 5.99 15.21
N SER A 177 -41.97 7.01 16.03
CA SER A 177 -41.28 7.25 17.28
C SER A 177 -41.31 6.01 18.17
N SER A 178 -40.15 5.63 18.68
CA SER A 178 -40.02 5.17 20.06
C SER A 178 -38.54 5.23 20.44
N GLU A 179 -38.20 6.11 21.39
CA GLU A 179 -37.16 5.83 22.36
C GLU A 179 -37.16 4.35 22.71
N ARG A 180 -36.05 3.65 22.43
CA ARG A 180 -35.61 2.53 23.26
C ARG A 180 -34.09 2.59 23.33
N ARG A 181 -33.64 3.17 24.43
CA ARG A 181 -32.30 2.94 24.98
C ARG A 181 -32.08 1.43 25.15
N ALA A 182 -30.83 1.09 24.86
CA ALA A 182 -30.07 -0.06 25.35
C ALA A 182 -30.27 -1.43 24.66
N SER A 183 -29.09 -1.99 24.38
CA SER A 183 -28.77 -3.42 24.31
C SER A 183 -28.86 -4.08 22.94
N ALA A 184 -27.81 -3.86 22.14
CA ALA A 184 -27.28 -4.89 21.27
C ALA A 184 -25.80 -5.08 21.61
N SER A 185 -25.56 -5.89 22.64
CA SER A 185 -24.30 -6.54 22.92
C SER A 185 -24.01 -7.55 21.80
N SER A 186 -23.33 -7.11 20.76
CA SER A 186 -22.31 -7.95 20.13
C SER A 186 -21.00 -7.59 20.82
N SER A 187 -20.43 -8.54 21.53
CA SER A 187 -19.11 -8.52 22.17
C SER A 187 -18.06 -7.69 21.43
N ARG A 188 -17.96 -6.39 21.77
CA ARG A 188 -16.76 -5.56 21.55
C ARG A 188 -15.84 -5.80 22.74
N GLU A 189 -15.30 -7.00 22.87
CA GLU A 189 -14.53 -7.42 24.05
C GLU A 189 -13.10 -6.86 24.11
N ASP A 190 -12.62 -6.12 23.11
CA ASP A 190 -11.24 -5.61 23.10
C ASP A 190 -11.13 -4.16 22.60
N ALA A 191 -12.19 -3.36 22.78
CA ALA A 191 -12.17 -1.97 22.34
C ALA A 191 -11.45 -1.09 23.39
N LYS A 192 -10.15 -0.90 23.25
CA LYS A 192 -9.36 -0.10 24.19
C LYS A 192 -9.71 1.38 24.05
N LYS A 193 -10.23 2.01 25.11
CA LYS A 193 -10.51 3.46 25.13
C LYS A 193 -9.28 4.25 25.58
N ILE A 194 -8.93 5.32 24.86
CA ILE A 194 -7.82 6.22 25.16
C ILE A 194 -8.31 7.67 25.02
N SER A 195 -8.07 8.52 26.02
CA SER A 195 -8.26 9.97 25.89
C SER A 195 -7.00 10.62 25.33
N LEU A 196 -7.17 11.55 24.41
CA LEU A 196 -6.10 12.32 23.79
C LEU A 196 -6.48 13.79 23.80
N LYS A 197 -5.50 14.65 24.09
CA LYS A 197 -5.65 16.09 23.89
C LYS A 197 -5.48 16.42 22.41
N ARG A 198 -6.33 17.30 21.88
CA ARG A 198 -6.22 17.74 20.47
C ARG A 198 -4.86 18.38 20.17
N SER A 199 -4.33 19.16 21.11
CA SER A 199 -3.02 19.81 21.00
C SER A 199 -1.87 18.81 20.78
N GLU A 200 -1.90 17.64 21.41
CA GLU A 200 -0.87 16.60 21.23
C GLU A 200 -0.90 15.98 19.82
N ILE A 201 -2.09 15.87 19.23
CA ILE A 201 -2.27 15.35 17.87
C ILE A 201 -1.78 16.40 16.86
N GLU A 202 -2.18 17.66 17.05
CA GLU A 202 -1.78 18.76 16.18
C GLU A 202 -0.27 18.99 16.18
N GLU A 203 0.36 19.00 17.36
CA GLU A 203 1.81 19.12 17.48
C GLU A 203 2.52 17.98 16.73
N ALA A 204 2.09 16.73 16.94
CA ALA A 204 2.69 15.57 16.30
C ALA A 204 2.56 15.58 14.77
N VAL A 205 1.47 16.11 14.21
CA VAL A 205 1.27 16.18 12.76
C VAL A 205 1.91 17.41 12.14
N SER A 206 1.99 18.52 12.88
CA SER A 206 2.68 19.74 12.44
C SER A 206 4.16 19.50 12.16
N ASP A 207 4.80 18.58 12.90
CA ASP A 207 6.16 18.14 12.68
C ASP A 207 6.23 16.69 12.18
N ILE A 208 5.82 16.52 10.92
CA ILE A 208 5.86 15.23 10.23
C ILE A 208 7.28 14.62 10.24
N ASN A 209 8.32 15.44 10.21
CA ASN A 209 9.70 14.97 10.19
C ASN A 209 10.10 14.29 11.49
N THR A 210 9.70 14.83 12.64
CA THR A 210 9.94 14.15 13.93
C THR A 210 9.01 12.97 14.11
N LEU A 211 7.75 13.04 13.65
CA LEU A 211 6.82 11.92 13.68
C LEU A 211 7.39 10.69 12.96
N MET A 212 7.90 10.87 11.74
CA MET A 212 8.48 9.79 10.92
C MET A 212 9.80 9.25 11.50
N LYS A 213 10.44 9.96 12.45
CA LYS A 213 11.60 9.45 13.22
C LYS A 213 11.18 8.63 14.44
N GLN A 214 9.91 8.64 14.82
CA GLN A 214 9.40 7.92 16.01
C GLN A 214 8.95 6.49 15.70
N ALA A 215 8.61 6.17 14.45
CA ALA A 215 8.31 4.82 13.99
C ALA A 215 8.65 4.65 12.51
N LYS A 216 8.92 3.42 12.08
CA LYS A 216 9.05 3.06 10.66
C LYS A 216 7.71 2.51 10.16
N ILE A 217 7.07 3.26 9.29
CA ILE A 217 5.78 2.94 8.66
C ILE A 217 6.05 2.38 7.26
N ARG A 218 5.38 1.28 6.91
CA ARG A 218 5.48 0.65 5.58
C ARG A 218 4.13 0.07 5.19
N PRO A 219 3.78 0.02 3.90
CA PRO A 219 2.63 -0.75 3.44
C PRO A 219 2.75 -2.23 3.87
N HIS A 220 1.64 -2.80 4.35
CA HIS A 220 1.45 -4.21 4.56
C HIS A 220 0.69 -4.77 3.35
N PHE A 221 1.10 -5.93 2.85
CA PHE A 221 0.46 -6.59 1.72
C PHE A 221 -0.08 -7.94 2.13
N LYS A 222 -1.27 -8.26 1.64
CA LYS A 222 -1.89 -9.58 1.73
C LYS A 222 -2.45 -9.97 0.37
N ASN A 223 -2.06 -11.13 -0.13
CA ASN A 223 -2.44 -11.62 -1.46
C ASN A 223 -2.12 -10.61 -2.58
N GLY A 224 -0.96 -9.94 -2.49
CA GLY A 224 -0.51 -8.97 -3.49
C GLY A 224 -1.22 -7.61 -3.46
N LYS A 225 -2.18 -7.40 -2.55
CA LYS A 225 -2.88 -6.11 -2.37
C LYS A 225 -2.45 -5.46 -1.05
N PRO A 226 -2.29 -4.12 -1.00
CA PRO A 226 -2.09 -3.44 0.26
C PRO A 226 -3.35 -3.63 1.12
N ASP A 227 -3.17 -4.03 2.38
CA ASP A 227 -4.26 -4.25 3.34
C ASP A 227 -4.00 -3.60 4.69
N GLY A 228 -3.06 -2.65 4.73
CA GLY A 228 -2.72 -1.93 5.95
C GLY A 228 -1.39 -1.19 5.90
N LEU A 229 -1.08 -0.51 7.01
CA LEU A 229 0.25 0.04 7.29
C LEU A 229 0.87 -0.69 8.48
N THR A 230 2.03 -1.30 8.27
CA THR A 230 2.81 -1.92 9.35
C THR A 230 3.62 -0.87 10.09
N LEU A 231 3.47 -0.83 11.42
CA LEU A 231 4.28 -0.02 12.32
C LEU A 231 5.42 -0.86 12.90
N THR A 232 6.65 -0.44 12.67
CA THR A 232 7.85 -1.10 13.22
C THR A 232 8.76 -0.09 13.90
N ARG A 233 9.64 -0.55 14.80
CA ARG A 233 10.63 0.31 15.50
C ARG A 233 9.98 1.52 16.17
N VAL A 234 8.83 1.30 16.81
CA VAL A 234 8.12 2.35 17.56
C VAL A 234 8.96 2.73 18.78
N LYS A 235 9.36 4.00 18.86
CA LYS A 235 10.13 4.53 20.00
C LYS A 235 9.26 4.57 21.27
N ARG A 236 9.90 4.34 22.42
CA ARG A 236 9.28 4.57 23.73
C ARG A 236 8.96 6.06 23.90
N ASN A 237 7.85 6.37 24.57
CA ASN A 237 7.36 7.74 24.79
C ASN A 237 7.09 8.53 23.49
N SER A 238 6.82 7.83 22.39
CA SER A 238 6.35 8.44 21.14
C SER A 238 4.84 8.67 21.17
N ILE A 239 4.34 9.52 20.26
CA ILE A 239 2.90 9.68 20.07
C ILE A 239 2.24 8.32 19.76
N PHE A 240 2.86 7.46 18.94
CA PHE A 240 2.35 6.12 18.65
C PHE A 240 2.15 5.28 19.93
N THR A 241 3.07 5.35 20.88
CA THR A 241 2.88 4.65 22.17
C THR A 241 1.81 5.26 23.05
N LYS A 242 1.64 6.59 23.04
CA LYS A 242 0.53 7.28 23.73
C LYS A 242 -0.82 6.90 23.12
N LEU A 243 -0.88 6.78 21.80
CA LEU A 243 -2.00 6.22 21.04
C LEU A 243 -2.21 4.71 21.32
N GLY A 244 -1.35 4.05 22.09
CA GLY A 244 -1.49 2.62 22.38
C GLY A 244 -1.14 1.70 21.21
N LEU A 245 -0.56 2.25 20.14
CA LEU A 245 0.04 1.50 19.04
C LEU A 245 1.40 0.94 19.46
N ARG A 246 1.78 -0.18 18.85
CA ARG A 246 2.96 -0.97 19.20
C ARG A 246 3.69 -1.40 17.94
N SER A 247 4.99 -1.69 18.11
CA SER A 247 5.76 -2.31 17.04
C SER A 247 5.18 -3.69 16.71
N GLY A 248 4.93 -3.94 15.43
CA GLY A 248 4.28 -5.15 14.92
C GLY A 248 2.76 -5.02 14.74
N ASP A 249 2.19 -3.85 14.99
CA ASP A 249 0.80 -3.56 14.62
C ASP A 249 0.69 -3.30 13.12
N ILE A 250 -0.43 -3.74 12.53
CA ILE A 250 -0.84 -3.36 11.18
C ILE A 250 -2.11 -2.53 11.34
N LEU A 251 -2.03 -1.24 11.00
CA LEU A 251 -3.19 -0.36 10.92
C LEU A 251 -3.98 -0.71 9.67
N THR A 252 -5.22 -1.15 9.82
CA THR A 252 -6.05 -1.60 8.69
C THR A 252 -7.17 -0.63 8.37
N GLY A 253 -7.62 0.17 9.34
CA GLY A 253 -8.75 1.08 9.14
C GLY A 253 -8.85 2.21 10.17
N ILE A 254 -9.53 3.29 9.78
CA ILE A 254 -9.89 4.42 10.65
C ILE A 254 -11.36 4.78 10.35
N ASP A 255 -12.20 4.81 11.40
CA ASP A 255 -13.64 5.08 11.33
C ASP A 255 -14.38 4.22 10.27
N GLY A 256 -13.98 2.96 10.16
CA GLY A 256 -14.53 2.00 9.19
C GLY A 256 -14.09 2.19 7.74
N ASN A 257 -13.11 3.07 7.49
CA ASN A 257 -12.48 3.23 6.17
C ASN A 257 -11.13 2.52 6.14
N ASP A 258 -10.88 1.77 5.07
CA ASP A 258 -9.64 1.03 4.89
C ASP A 258 -8.42 1.96 4.73
N ILE A 259 -7.28 1.57 5.30
CA ILE A 259 -6.00 2.27 5.18
C ILE A 259 -5.03 1.40 4.39
N GLU A 260 -4.72 1.81 3.16
CA GLU A 260 -3.78 1.09 2.29
C GLU A 260 -2.44 1.83 2.12
N SER A 261 -2.45 3.15 2.31
CA SER A 261 -1.29 4.03 2.12
C SER A 261 -1.14 5.05 3.26
N VAL A 262 0.05 5.68 3.33
CA VAL A 262 0.32 6.79 4.26
C VAL A 262 -0.57 7.99 3.94
N ASP A 263 -0.82 8.24 2.65
CA ASP A 263 -1.69 9.34 2.22
C ASP A 263 -3.14 9.14 2.70
N ASP A 264 -3.63 7.90 2.73
CA ASP A 264 -4.96 7.61 3.27
C ASP A 264 -5.02 7.95 4.76
N ALA A 265 -4.02 7.53 5.54
CA ALA A 265 -3.93 7.89 6.95
C ALA A 265 -3.87 9.42 7.17
N LEU A 266 -3.17 10.15 6.29
CA LEU A 266 -3.10 11.62 6.34
C LEU A 266 -4.43 12.30 5.96
N LYS A 267 -5.24 11.72 5.07
CA LYS A 267 -6.57 12.28 4.76
C LYS A 267 -7.46 12.31 6.00
N PHE A 268 -7.36 11.31 6.87
CA PHE A 268 -8.13 11.27 8.12
C PHE A 268 -7.71 12.35 9.11
N TYR A 269 -6.48 12.86 9.05
CA TYR A 269 -6.05 13.96 9.92
C TYR A 269 -6.95 15.20 9.82
N ASN A 270 -7.39 15.56 8.61
CA ASN A 270 -8.29 16.69 8.44
C ASN A 270 -9.64 16.46 9.14
N SER A 271 -10.12 15.21 9.17
CA SER A 271 -11.31 14.79 9.89
C SER A 271 -11.10 14.82 11.41
N LEU A 272 -9.90 14.43 11.88
CA LEU A 272 -9.52 14.44 13.31
C LEU A 272 -9.61 15.83 13.95
N LYS A 273 -9.35 16.91 13.18
CA LYS A 273 -9.43 18.30 13.68
C LYS A 273 -10.80 18.68 14.24
N SER A 274 -11.86 18.03 13.76
CA SER A 274 -13.25 18.32 14.18
C SER A 274 -13.91 17.15 14.91
N ALA A 275 -13.32 15.96 14.86
CA ALA A 275 -13.86 14.77 15.50
C ALA A 275 -13.64 14.80 17.02
N SER A 276 -14.64 14.32 17.76
CA SER A 276 -14.56 14.09 19.21
C SER A 276 -14.22 12.64 19.54
N ASN A 277 -14.47 11.71 18.61
CA ASN A 277 -14.16 10.29 18.77
C ASN A 277 -13.64 9.72 17.46
N VAL A 278 -12.76 8.74 17.55
CA VAL A 278 -12.15 8.05 16.41
C VAL A 278 -12.00 6.58 16.74
N ASP A 279 -12.47 5.70 15.88
CA ASP A 279 -12.20 4.27 15.97
C ASP A 279 -11.05 3.89 15.05
N VAL A 280 -10.05 3.20 15.60
CA VAL A 280 -8.88 2.75 14.84
C VAL A 280 -8.78 1.25 14.90
N GLU A 281 -8.73 0.64 13.72
CA GLU A 281 -8.64 -0.80 13.55
C GLU A 281 -7.18 -1.22 13.37
N VAL A 282 -6.72 -2.09 14.26
CA VAL A 282 -5.37 -2.64 14.19
C VAL A 282 -5.38 -4.16 14.25
N LYS A 283 -4.58 -4.78 13.40
CA LYS A 283 -4.27 -6.20 13.49
C LYS A 283 -2.99 -6.38 14.29
N ARG A 284 -3.13 -6.92 15.51
CA ARG A 284 -2.03 -7.18 16.43
C ARG A 284 -1.86 -8.67 16.63
N ARG A 285 -0.67 -9.20 16.31
CA ARG A 285 -0.36 -10.64 16.42
C ARG A 285 -1.41 -11.54 15.73
N GLY A 286 -1.91 -11.08 14.58
CA GLY A 286 -2.91 -11.80 13.79
C GLY A 286 -4.37 -11.60 14.21
N ARG A 287 -4.65 -10.91 15.32
CA ARG A 287 -6.01 -10.64 15.81
C ARG A 287 -6.41 -9.19 15.54
N MET A 288 -7.65 -8.99 15.10
CA MET A 288 -8.25 -7.66 14.96
C MET A 288 -8.53 -7.06 16.33
N GLN A 289 -8.20 -5.78 16.51
CA GLN A 289 -8.45 -5.00 17.71
C GLN A 289 -8.94 -3.61 17.30
N HIS A 290 -9.82 -3.04 18.12
CA HIS A 290 -10.31 -1.67 17.97
C HIS A 290 -9.71 -0.81 19.07
N ILE A 291 -9.23 0.37 18.72
CA ILE A 291 -8.79 1.39 19.67
C ILE A 291 -9.68 2.61 19.48
N ASN A 292 -10.49 2.90 20.49
CA ASN A 292 -11.37 4.06 20.49
C ASN A 292 -10.65 5.25 21.15
N TYR A 293 -10.45 6.31 20.40
CA TYR A 293 -9.93 7.56 20.91
C TYR A 293 -11.07 8.52 21.22
N SER A 294 -10.99 9.17 22.38
CA SER A 294 -11.77 10.38 22.71
C SER A 294 -10.82 11.56 22.56
N ILE A 295 -11.17 12.54 21.74
CA ILE A 295 -10.38 13.74 21.51
C ILE A 295 -10.99 14.86 22.33
N ASP A 296 -10.22 15.36 23.28
CA ASP A 296 -10.62 16.42 24.20
C ASP A 296 -9.96 17.74 23.75
N ASP A 297 -10.71 18.85 23.83
CA ASP A 297 -10.27 20.19 23.41
C ASP A 297 -9.39 20.92 24.45
N GLU A 298 -9.23 20.36 25.66
CA GLU A 298 -8.50 20.95 26.81
C GLU A 298 -7.16 20.25 27.15
#